data_AF-M1V8S2-F1
#
_entry.id   AF-M1V8S2-F1
#
_cell.length_a   1.000
_cell.length_b   1.000
_cell.length_c   1.000
_cell.angle_alpha   90.00
_cell.angle_beta   90.00
_cell.angle_gamma   90.00
#
_symmetry.space_group_name_H-M   'P 1'
#
loop_
_entity.id
_entity.type
_entity.pdbx_description
1 polymer ?
#
loop_
_entity_poly.entity_id
_entity_poly.type
_entity_poly.pdbx_seq_one_letter_code
_entity_poly.pdbx_strand_id
1 'polypeptide(L)' 'SDCKLVLMHSVQRIGAATKVETNPEEVFTSMMEFFKERIAALVEAGVKRERIILDPGMGFL' A
#
# COMPACT_ATOMS: atom_id res chain seq x y z
N SER A 1 2.18 3.65 -20.95
CA SER A 1 3.49 3.69 -20.27
C SER A 1 3.83 2.30 -19.77
N ASP A 2 5.09 1.87 -19.90
CA ASP A 2 5.57 0.53 -19.49
C ASP A 2 6.43 0.52 -18.21
N CYS A 3 6.41 1.62 -17.46
CA CYS A 3 7.15 1.76 -16.21
C CYS A 3 6.67 0.83 -15.08
N LYS A 4 7.55 0.54 -14.11
CA LYS A 4 7.14 -0.11 -12.85
C LYS A 4 6.36 0.88 -11.98
N LEU A 5 5.47 0.36 -11.14
CA LEU A 5 4.64 1.11 -10.21
C LEU A 5 4.96 0.68 -8.78
N VAL A 6 5.31 1.64 -7.93
CA VAL A 6 5.46 1.40 -6.49
C VAL A 6 4.13 1.73 -5.83
N LEU A 7 3.51 0.73 -5.23
CA LEU A 7 2.30 0.86 -4.44
C LEU A 7 2.72 0.86 -2.96
N MET A 8 2.74 2.05 -2.35
CA MET A 8 3.11 2.23 -0.96
C MET A 8 1.88 2.26 -0.06
N HIS A 9 1.89 1.48 1.02
CA HIS A 9 0.90 1.59 2.09
C HIS A 9 1.30 2.72 3.05
N SER A 10 0.33 3.53 3.47
CA SER A 10 0.49 4.54 4.51
C SER A 10 -0.60 4.35 5.55
N VAL A 11 -0.22 4.18 6.82
CA VAL A 11 -1.20 4.05 7.92
C VAL A 11 -2.10 5.27 7.97
N GLN A 12 -1.54 6.45 7.71
CA GLN A 12 -2.32 7.67 7.55
C GLN A 12 -2.73 7.84 6.10
N ARG A 13 -4.03 7.76 5.85
CA ARG A 13 -4.61 7.82 4.50
C ARG A 13 -4.59 9.23 3.89
N ILE A 14 -4.58 10.27 4.71
CA ILE A 14 -4.63 11.68 4.29
C ILE A 14 -3.64 12.48 5.14
N GLY A 15 -2.85 13.33 4.47
CA GLY A 15 -1.86 14.18 5.13
C GLY A 15 -0.45 13.59 5.12
N ALA A 16 0.49 14.31 5.71
CA ALA A 16 1.86 13.84 5.87
C ALA A 16 1.95 12.74 6.92
N ALA A 17 2.86 11.78 6.73
CA ALA A 17 3.12 10.73 7.70
C ALA A 17 3.63 11.33 9.03
N THR A 18 2.94 11.06 10.13
CA THR A 18 3.30 11.40 11.50
C THR A 18 3.40 10.13 12.34
N LYS A 19 4.13 10.18 13.45
CA LYS A 19 4.12 9.10 14.43
C LYS A 19 2.73 9.00 15.07
N VAL A 20 2.11 7.85 14.95
CA VAL A 20 0.81 7.52 15.57
C VAL A 20 1.05 6.27 16.39
N GLU A 21 0.46 6.16 17.58
CA GLU A 21 0.50 4.89 18.30
C GLU A 21 -0.43 3.90 17.60
N THR A 22 0.13 2.81 17.10
CA THR A 22 -0.61 1.81 16.33
C THR A 22 -0.50 0.42 16.96
N ASN A 23 -1.54 -0.39 16.78
CA ASN A 23 -1.48 -1.82 17.10
C ASN A 23 -0.85 -2.58 15.91
N PRO A 24 0.28 -3.30 16.11
CA PRO A 24 0.95 -4.01 15.03
C PRO A 24 0.06 -5.02 14.26
N GLU A 25 -0.85 -5.71 14.95
CA GLU A 25 -1.74 -6.69 14.31
C GLU A 25 -2.79 -6.01 13.42
N GLU A 26 -3.32 -4.86 13.86
CA GLU A 26 -4.28 -4.07 13.10
C GLU A 26 -3.62 -3.41 11.89
N VAL A 27 -2.38 -2.91 12.04
CA VAL A 27 -1.59 -2.38 10.93
C VAL A 27 -1.34 -3.45 9.88
N PHE A 28 -0.93 -4.65 10.30
CA PHE A 28 -0.69 -5.75 9.37
C PHE A 28 -1.96 -6.14 8.62
N THR A 29 -3.09 -6.25 9.33
CA THR A 29 -4.40 -6.58 8.74
C THR A 29 -4.82 -5.52 7.71
N SER A 30 -4.81 -4.24 8.10
CA SER A 30 -5.14 -3.11 7.22
C SER A 30 -4.24 -3.05 5.99
N MET A 31 -2.94 -3.33 6.16
CA MET A 31 -1.98 -3.32 5.06
C MET A 31 -2.27 -4.42 4.03
N MET A 32 -2.59 -5.63 4.49
CA MET A 32 -2.94 -6.75 3.62
C MET A 32 -4.25 -6.49 2.86
N GLU A 33 -5.27 -5.93 3.53
CA GLU A 33 -6.52 -5.53 2.90
C GLU A 33 -6.29 -4.45 1.84
N PHE A 34 -5.53 -3.41 2.16
CA PHE A 34 -5.16 -2.34 1.24
C PHE A 34 -4.49 -2.88 -0.02
N PHE A 35 -3.46 -3.73 0.12
CA PHE A 35 -2.76 -4.26 -1.04
C PHE A 35 -3.68 -5.13 -1.91
N LYS A 36 -4.53 -5.96 -1.29
CA LYS A 36 -5.48 -6.79 -2.02
C LYS A 36 -6.41 -5.95 -2.89
N GLU A 37 -7.04 -4.93 -2.31
CA GLU A 37 -7.96 -4.03 -3.01
C GLU A 37 -7.26 -3.26 -4.14
N ARG A 38 -6.09 -2.69 -3.85
CA ARG A 38 -5.36 -1.85 -4.80
C ARG A 38 -4.78 -2.65 -5.96
N ILE A 39 -4.24 -3.84 -5.70
CA ILE A 39 -3.76 -4.71 -6.77
C ILE A 39 -4.92 -5.11 -7.69
N ALA A 40 -6.09 -5.44 -7.14
CA ALA A 40 -7.26 -5.79 -7.95
C ALA A 40 -7.66 -4.64 -8.88
N ALA A 41 -7.79 -3.42 -8.34
CA ALA A 41 -8.14 -2.24 -9.12
C ALA A 41 -7.10 -1.90 -10.21
N LEU A 42 -5.81 -2.02 -9.90
CA LEU A 42 -4.75 -1.76 -10.88
C LEU A 42 -4.75 -2.79 -12.02
N VAL A 43 -4.96 -4.07 -11.69
CA VAL A 43 -5.04 -5.15 -12.68
C VAL A 43 -6.27 -5.00 -13.57
N GLU A 44 -7.43 -4.64 -13.00
CA GLU A 44 -8.64 -4.33 -13.75
C GLU A 44 -8.42 -3.14 -14.72
N ALA A 45 -7.63 -2.14 -14.30
CA ALA A 45 -7.21 -1.01 -15.12
C ALA A 45 -6.12 -1.37 -16.17
N GLY A 46 -5.73 -2.64 -16.29
CA GLY A 46 -4.76 -3.12 -17.29
C GLY A 46 -3.30 -3.06 -16.86
N VAL A 47 -2.99 -2.76 -15.59
CA VAL A 47 -1.63 -2.84 -15.07
C VAL A 47 -1.26 -4.30 -14.84
N LYS A 48 -0.23 -4.78 -15.53
CA LYS A 48 0.27 -6.14 -15.33
C LYS A 48 0.84 -6.31 -13.92
N ARG A 49 0.55 -7.45 -13.27
CA ARG A 49 0.95 -7.71 -11.87
C ARG A 49 2.46 -7.64 -11.68
N GLU A 50 3.22 -8.09 -12.67
CA GLU A 50 4.70 -8.09 -12.66
C GLU A 50 5.32 -6.68 -12.61
N ARG A 51 4.52 -5.64 -12.87
CA ARG A 51 4.95 -4.23 -12.81
C ARG A 51 4.71 -3.59 -11.45
N ILE A 52 3.99 -4.25 -10.54
CA ILE A 52 3.61 -3.71 -9.24
C ILE A 52 4.66 -4.12 -8.21
N ILE A 53 5.27 -3.13 -7.55
CA ILE A 53 6.17 -3.29 -6.41
C ILE A 53 5.39 -2.86 -5.17
N LEU A 54 5.36 -3.70 -4.15
CA LEU A 54 4.69 -3.39 -2.87
C LEU A 54 5.70 -2.79 -1.91
N ASP A 55 5.37 -1.62 -1.36
CA ASP A 55 6.13 -0.98 -0.30
C ASP A 55 5.24 -0.88 0.95
N PRO A 56 5.56 -1.58 2.05
CA PRO A 56 4.76 -1.55 3.27
C PRO A 56 4.76 -0.20 3.99
N GLY A 57 5.62 0.75 3.61
CA GLY A 57 5.67 2.09 4.20
C GLY A 57 6.24 2.10 5.62
N MET A 58 7.36 1.40 5.85
CA MET A 58 8.00 1.35 7.17
C MET A 58 8.64 2.70 7.53
N GLY A 59 8.35 3.23 8.74
CA GLY A 59 9.01 4.42 9.28
C GLY A 59 8.16 5.31 10.21
N PHE A 60 6.83 5.23 10.09
CA PHE A 60 5.87 6.00 10.90
C PHE A 60 4.72 5.09 11.36
N LEU A 61 5.09 4.06 12.13
CA LEU A 61 4.16 3.14 12.82
C LEU A 61 4.00 3.55 14.28
#